data_AF-A0A0K1E3Q0-F1
#
_entry.id   AF-A0A0K1E3Q0-F1
#
_cell.length_a   1.000
_cell.length_b   1.000
_cell.length_c   1.000
_cell.angle_alpha   90.00
_cell.angle_beta   90.00
_cell.angle_gamma   90.00
#
_symmetry.space_group_name_H-M   'P 1'
#
loop_
_entity.id
_entity.type
_entity.pdbx_description
1 polymer ?
#
loop_
_entity_poly.entity_id
_entity_poly.type
_entity_poly.pdbx_seq_one_letter_code
_entity_poly.pdbx_strand_id
1 'polypeptide(L)'
;MLRIKITAEVDGIKSEYTITCGRYGKLNAALGRAYARADVPGGRKADAERLAALIKALTGREPRIIERGDGQIVLECYGEHLDGFARYAELAEAIRRWQEETSR
;
A
#
# COMPACT_ATOMS: atom_id res chain seq x y z
N MET A 1 -13.71 -4.10 4.23
CA MET A 1 -12.35 -3.50 4.30
C MET A 1 -11.36 -4.61 3.99
N LEU A 2 -10.33 -4.35 3.19
CA LEU A 2 -9.28 -5.31 2.86
C LEU A 2 -7.96 -4.88 3.50
N ARG A 3 -7.15 -5.82 3.98
CA ARG A 3 -5.83 -5.52 4.53
C ARG A 3 -4.80 -6.47 3.93
N ILE A 4 -3.81 -5.91 3.26
CA ILE A 4 -2.72 -6.66 2.62
C ILE A 4 -1.49 -6.50 3.51
N LYS A 5 -0.86 -7.62 3.87
CA LYS A 5 0.40 -7.64 4.60
C LYS A 5 1.50 -8.18 3.70
N ILE A 6 2.63 -7.50 3.69
CA ILE A 6 3.79 -7.87 2.89
C ILE A 6 5.01 -7.80 3.77
N THR A 7 5.76 -8.89 3.87
CA THR A 7 7.08 -8.90 4.49
C THR A 7 8.12 -8.89 3.38
N ALA A 8 9.05 -7.94 3.45
CA ALA A 8 10.12 -7.82 2.47
C ALA A 8 11.40 -7.33 3.15
N GLU A 9 12.53 -7.64 2.52
CA GLU A 9 13.82 -7.02 2.83
C GLU A 9 14.19 -6.11 1.66
N VAL A 10 14.42 -4.83 1.95
CA VAL A 10 14.82 -3.81 0.98
C VAL A 10 16.03 -3.10 1.56
N ASP A 11 17.12 -3.02 0.79
CA ASP A 11 18.41 -2.46 1.23
C ASP A 11 18.93 -3.09 2.55
N GLY A 12 18.75 -4.40 2.72
CA GLY A 12 19.17 -5.13 3.93
C GLY A 12 18.28 -4.91 5.16
N ILE A 13 17.14 -4.23 5.01
CA ILE A 13 16.21 -3.94 6.11
C ILE A 13 14.93 -4.77 5.94
N LYS A 14 14.76 -5.77 6.81
CA LYS A 14 13.54 -6.58 6.88
C LYS A 14 12.41 -5.81 7.55
N SER A 15 11.26 -5.76 6.88
CA SER A 15 10.10 -4.98 7.28
C SER A 15 8.80 -5.72 7.00
N GLU A 16 7.82 -5.57 7.89
CA GLU A 16 6.42 -5.92 7.63
C GLU A 16 5.63 -4.64 7.33
N TYR A 17 5.02 -4.59 6.15
CA TYR A 17 4.18 -3.51 5.70
C TYR A 17 2.72 -3.93 5.68
N THR A 18 1.84 -3.03 6.11
CA THR A 18 0.39 -3.23 6.10
C THR A 18 -0.25 -2.14 5.24
N ILE A 19 -0.94 -2.55 4.18
CA ILE A 19 -1.76 -1.68 3.34
C ILE A 19 -3.22 -1.91 3.70
N THR A 20 -3.91 -0.86 4.17
CA THR A 20 -5.33 -0.92 4.51
C THR A 20 -6.16 -0.32 3.40
N CYS A 21 -6.96 -1.16 2.74
CA CYS A 21 -7.75 -0.82 1.57
C CYS A 21 -9.22 -0.61 1.93
N GLY A 22 -9.71 0.57 1.55
CA GLY A 22 -11.08 1.01 1.73
C GLY A 22 -11.62 1.63 0.45
N ARG A 23 -12.83 2.15 0.56
CA ARG A 23 -13.48 2.93 -0.49
C ARG A 23 -13.53 4.40 -0.06
N TYR A 24 -13.31 5.31 -1.00
CA TYR A 24 -13.25 6.74 -0.72
C TYR A 24 -14.02 7.58 -1.73
N GLY A 25 -14.70 8.61 -1.22
CA GLY A 25 -15.38 9.63 -2.01
C GLY A 25 -16.69 9.18 -2.65
N LYS A 26 -17.32 10.11 -3.38
CA LYS A 26 -18.60 9.89 -4.09
C LYS A 26 -18.49 8.88 -5.24
N LEU A 27 -17.28 8.67 -5.76
CA LEU A 27 -16.99 7.76 -6.87
C LEU A 27 -16.65 6.35 -6.41
N ASN A 28 -16.76 6.06 -5.11
CA ASN A 28 -16.47 4.75 -4.54
C ASN A 28 -15.08 4.19 -4.97
N ALA A 29 -14.09 5.08 -5.04
CA ALA A 29 -12.77 4.75 -5.53
C ALA A 29 -12.03 3.87 -4.52
N ALA A 30 -11.32 2.84 -5.00
CA ALA A 30 -10.47 2.04 -4.15
C ALA A 30 -9.26 2.85 -3.67
N LEU A 31 -9.02 2.85 -2.37
CA LEU A 31 -7.92 3.56 -1.73
C LEU A 31 -7.29 2.69 -0.64
N GLY A 32 -6.05 2.28 -0.87
CA GLY A 32 -5.12 1.68 0.08
C GLY A 32 -4.28 2.76 0.77
N ARG A 33 -4.10 2.64 2.09
CA ARG A 33 -3.17 3.48 2.86
C ARG A 33 -2.17 2.62 3.62
N ALA A 34 -0.91 2.99 3.54
CA ALA A 34 0.17 2.49 4.38
C ALA A 34 0.90 3.66 5.04
N TYR A 35 1.44 3.43 6.23
CA TYR A 35 2.10 4.46 7.03
C TYR A 35 3.56 4.11 7.21
N ALA A 36 4.44 5.07 6.94
CA ALA A 36 5.87 4.90 7.15
C ALA A 36 6.22 4.91 8.64
N ARG A 37 7.07 3.98 9.05
CA ARG A 37 7.48 3.80 10.45
C ARG A 37 8.62 4.72 10.83
N ALA A 38 8.60 5.20 12.06
CA ALA A 38 9.65 6.07 12.60
C ALA A 38 10.78 5.28 13.25
N ASP A 39 10.46 4.10 13.77
CA ASP A 39 11.29 3.17 14.53
C ASP A 39 12.05 2.18 13.63
N VAL A 40 12.56 2.68 12.51
CA VAL A 40 13.39 1.91 11.57
C VAL A 40 14.62 2.72 11.15
N PRO A 41 15.70 2.08 10.69
CA PRO A 41 16.87 2.80 10.21
C PRO A 41 16.52 3.82 9.13
N GLY A 42 17.02 5.06 9.30
CA GLY A 42 16.71 6.20 8.42
C GLY A 42 15.35 6.87 8.66
N GLY A 43 14.56 6.39 9.63
CA GLY A 43 13.29 6.99 10.03
C GLY A 43 12.19 6.91 8.95
N ARG A 44 11.16 7.76 9.10
CA ARG A 44 9.94 7.72 8.27
C ARG A 44 10.19 7.90 6.78
N LYS A 45 11.08 8.83 6.39
CA LYS A 45 11.35 9.13 4.98
C LYS A 45 11.96 7.91 4.27
N ALA A 46 13.00 7.32 4.88
CA ALA A 46 13.65 6.14 4.32
C ALA A 46 12.69 4.93 4.28
N ASP A 47 11.83 4.76 5.29
CA ASP A 47 10.83 3.67 5.25
C ASP A 47 9.78 3.88 4.16
N ALA A 48 9.34 5.13 3.95
CA ALA A 48 8.41 5.47 2.89
C ALA A 48 9.01 5.20 1.50
N GLU A 49 10.28 5.55 1.28
CA GLU A 49 10.99 5.27 0.03
C GLU A 49 11.12 3.77 -0.23
N ARG A 50 11.50 2.98 0.79
CA ARG A 50 11.58 1.51 0.68
C ARG A 50 10.23 0.90 0.34
N LEU A 51 9.16 1.33 1.02
CA LEU A 51 7.82 0.82 0.72
C LEU A 51 7.34 1.26 -0.67
N ALA A 52 7.62 2.49 -1.10
CA ALA A 52 7.27 2.96 -2.43
C ALA A 52 8.00 2.16 -3.52
N ALA A 53 9.29 1.88 -3.33
CA ALA A 53 10.07 1.03 -4.22
C ALA A 53 9.51 -0.40 -4.30
N LEU A 54 9.14 -0.99 -3.14
CA LEU A 54 8.50 -2.29 -3.07
C LEU A 54 7.17 -2.32 -3.83
N ILE A 55 6.29 -1.35 -3.59
CA ILE A 55 4.98 -1.25 -4.28
C ILE A 55 5.19 -1.10 -5.78
N LYS A 56 6.13 -0.26 -6.22
CA LYS A 56 6.47 -0.09 -7.63
C LYS A 56 6.98 -1.40 -8.25
N ALA A 57 7.84 -2.13 -7.54
CA ALA A 57 8.36 -3.41 -8.03
C ALA A 57 7.25 -4.46 -8.20
N LEU A 58 6.31 -4.53 -7.27
CA LEU A 58 5.22 -5.51 -7.28
C LEU A 58 4.10 -5.15 -8.27
N THR A 59 3.79 -3.87 -8.44
CA THR A 59 2.61 -3.41 -9.19
C THR A 59 2.96 -2.76 -10.53
N GLY A 60 4.20 -2.29 -10.70
CA GLY A 60 4.64 -1.46 -11.82
C GLY A 60 4.24 0.01 -11.69
N ARG A 61 3.62 0.43 -10.58
CA ARG A 61 3.12 1.79 -10.34
C ARG A 61 3.64 2.34 -9.03
N GLU A 62 4.02 3.61 -9.04
CA GLU A 62 4.44 4.31 -7.82
C GLU A 62 3.23 4.76 -7.01
N PRO A 63 3.21 4.51 -5.69
CA PRO A 63 2.17 5.04 -4.83
C PRO A 63 2.34 6.55 -4.65
N ARG A 64 1.25 7.23 -4.31
CA ARG A 64 1.32 8.64 -3.94
C ARG A 64 1.83 8.77 -2.50
N ILE A 65 2.91 9.53 -2.30
CA ILE A 65 3.46 9.80 -0.96
C ILE A 65 2.94 11.16 -0.47
N ILE A 66 2.43 11.20 0.76
CA ILE A 66 1.88 12.40 1.40
C ILE A 66 2.54 12.56 2.77
N GLU A 67 3.29 13.66 2.95
CA GLU A 67 3.75 14.11 4.26
C GLU A 67 2.67 15.00 4.91
N ARG A 68 2.22 14.62 6.09
CA ARG A 68 1.18 15.31 6.85
C ARG A 68 1.83 16.31 7.82
N GLY A 69 1.05 17.31 8.26
CA GLY A 69 1.53 18.35 9.18
C GLY A 69 1.93 17.83 10.57
N ASP A 70 1.50 16.61 10.95
CA ASP A 70 1.91 15.92 12.18
C ASP A 70 3.18 15.06 12.00
N GLY A 71 3.84 15.16 10.84
CA GLY A 71 5.05 14.41 10.51
C GLY A 71 4.80 12.95 10.13
N GLN A 72 3.54 12.52 9.98
CA GLN A 72 3.22 11.22 9.40
C GLN A 72 3.47 11.23 7.88
N ILE A 73 4.05 10.14 7.36
CA ILE A 73 4.14 9.93 5.92
C ILE A 73 3.22 8.78 5.54
N VAL A 74 2.29 9.07 4.64
CA VAL A 74 1.27 8.13 4.16
C VAL A 74 1.51 7.83 2.69
N LEU A 75 1.48 6.55 2.36
CA LEU A 75 1.50 6.07 0.98
C LEU A 75 0.08 5.67 0.59
N GLU A 76 -0.43 6.32 -0.45
CA GLU A 76 -1.74 6.03 -1.03
C GLU A 76 -1.59 5.14 -2.27
N CYS A 77 -2.26 4.00 -2.25
CA CYS A 77 -2.37 3.03 -3.34
C CYS A 77 -3.80 3.10 -3.91
N TYR A 78 -3.97 3.45 -5.18
CA TYR A 78 -5.29 3.48 -5.82
C TYR A 78 -5.63 2.13 -6.52
N GLY A 79 -6.74 2.08 -7.25
CA GLY A 79 -7.22 0.88 -7.95
C GLY A 79 -6.13 0.15 -8.76
N GLU A 80 -5.35 0.89 -9.55
CA GLU A 80 -4.26 0.31 -10.37
C GLU A 80 -3.20 -0.45 -9.57
N HIS A 81 -3.00 -0.08 -8.29
CA HIS A 81 -2.06 -0.78 -7.41
C HIS A 81 -2.67 -2.10 -6.93
N LEU A 82 -3.98 -2.12 -6.64
CA LEU A 82 -4.70 -3.36 -6.31
C LEU A 82 -4.73 -4.31 -7.50
N ASP A 83 -4.92 -3.79 -8.70
CA ASP A 83 -4.87 -4.59 -9.93
C ASP A 83 -3.46 -5.17 -10.16
N GLY A 84 -2.42 -4.40 -9.81
CA GLY A 84 -1.04 -4.88 -9.77
C GLY A 84 -0.86 -6.02 -8.75
N PHE A 85 -1.35 -5.85 -7.52
CA PHE A 85 -1.31 -6.90 -6.50
C PHE A 85 -2.14 -8.14 -6.85
N ALA A 86 -3.22 -7.98 -7.62
CA ALA A 86 -4.06 -9.09 -8.06
C ALA A 86 -3.38 -10.01 -9.09
N ARG A 87 -2.17 -9.68 -9.56
CA ARG A 87 -1.33 -10.59 -10.37
C ARG A 87 -0.75 -11.74 -9.56
N TYR A 88 -0.68 -11.59 -8.24
CA TYR A 88 -0.21 -12.64 -7.33
C TYR A 88 -1.39 -13.51 -6.92
N ALA A 89 -1.29 -14.82 -7.15
CA ALA A 89 -2.38 -15.77 -6.91
C ALA A 89 -2.87 -15.76 -5.46
N GLU A 90 -1.97 -15.51 -4.52
CA GLU A 90 -2.24 -15.41 -3.08
C GLU A 90 -3.13 -14.22 -2.71
N LEU A 91 -3.16 -13.18 -3.54
CA LEU A 91 -3.92 -11.95 -3.31
C LEU A 91 -5.11 -11.79 -4.24
N ALA A 92 -5.06 -12.41 -5.42
CA ALA A 92 -6.02 -12.23 -6.50
C ALA A 92 -7.48 -12.41 -6.08
N GLU A 93 -7.80 -13.54 -5.43
CA GLU A 93 -9.17 -13.84 -5.03
C GLU A 93 -9.68 -12.88 -3.96
N ALA A 94 -8.86 -12.58 -2.95
CA ALA A 94 -9.22 -11.68 -1.87
C ALA A 94 -9.46 -10.24 -2.38
N ILE A 95 -8.64 -9.78 -3.33
CA ILE A 95 -8.80 -8.48 -3.97
C ILE A 95 -10.06 -8.45 -4.83
N ARG A 96 -10.25 -9.45 -5.72
CA ARG A 96 -11.43 -9.53 -6.61
C ARG A 96 -12.72 -9.53 -5.80
N ARG A 97 -12.83 -10.42 -4.81
CA ARG A 97 -14.02 -10.52 -3.96
C ARG A 97 -14.29 -9.21 -3.22
N TRP A 98 -13.25 -8.60 -2.65
CA TRP A 98 -13.40 -7.31 -1.99
C TRP A 98 -13.86 -6.22 -2.97
N GLN A 99 -13.32 -6.19 -4.20
CA GLN A 99 -13.73 -5.23 -5.22
C GLN A 99 -15.21 -5.39 -5.59
N GLU A 100 -15.68 -6.62 -5.81
CA GLU A 100 -17.08 -6.96 -6.10
C GLU A 100 -18.03 -6.57 -4.97
N GLU A 101 -17.74 -6.99 -3.74
CA GLU A 101 -18.61 -6.74 -2.58
C GLU A 101 -18.70 -5.25 -2.20
N THR A 102 -17.71 -4.44 -2.58
CA THR A 102 -17.63 -3.03 -2.20
C THR A 102 -17.87 -2.05 -3.33
N SER A 103 -18.03 -2.51 -4.58
CA SER A 103 -18.39 -1.68 -5.74
C SER A 103 -19.90 -1.36 -5.73
N ARG A 104 -20.36 -0.64 -4.70
CA ARG A 104 -21.69 -0.03 -4.64
C ARG A 104 -21.80 1.21 -5.50
#